data_AF-A0A266Q2Z8-F1
#
_entry.id   AF-A0A266Q2Z8-F1
#
_cell.length_a   1.000
_cell.length_b   1.000
_cell.length_c   1.000
_cell.angle_alpha   90.00
_cell.angle_beta   90.00
_cell.angle_gamma   90.00
#
_symmetry.space_group_name_H-M   'P 1'
#
loop_
_entity.id
_entity.type
_entity.pdbx_description
1 polymer ?
#
loop_
_entity_poly.entity_id
_entity_poly.type
_entity_poly.pdbx_seq_one_letter_code
_entity_poly.pdbx_strand_id
1 'polypeptide(L)'
;MNIKVKSVLAGAVLGAIVFYVAAYFILGYTAAIVLPGSIADWAKENSMRFPVLFLWDLLVVQLLGIGVLSAIAVYLFLRMTSLHWLYVAIGFVVADMIPLYTYLLSPPVLENLSVANFIWFLPHFIVVFLCVFIAARLAVKHRNI
;
A
#
# COMPACT_ATOMS: atom_id res chain seq x y z
N MET A 1 -6.95 21.93 18.28
CA MET A 1 -6.98 20.49 17.93
C MET A 1 -5.68 19.80 18.37
N ASN A 2 -5.79 18.68 19.08
CA ASN A 2 -4.66 17.89 19.62
C ASN A 2 -3.67 17.48 18.51
N ILE A 3 -2.36 17.55 18.76
CA ILE A 3 -1.31 17.19 17.79
C ILE A 3 -1.47 15.77 17.25
N LYS A 4 -1.97 14.85 18.08
CA LYS A 4 -2.27 13.47 17.69
C LYS A 4 -3.36 13.44 16.61
N VAL A 5 -4.47 14.15 16.85
CA VAL A 5 -5.60 14.23 15.91
C VAL A 5 -5.18 14.93 14.61
N LYS A 6 -4.42 16.02 14.70
CA LYS A 6 -3.84 16.69 13.51
C LYS A 6 -2.98 15.74 12.68
N SER A 7 -2.14 14.95 13.34
CA SER A 7 -1.24 14.00 12.69
C SER A 7 -2.00 12.86 12.01
N VAL A 8 -3.03 12.30 12.68
CA VAL A 8 -3.90 11.28 12.08
C VAL A 8 -4.62 11.82 10.85
N LEU A 9 -5.24 13.00 10.94
CA LEU A 9 -5.96 13.59 9.80
C LEU A 9 -5.03 13.90 8.63
N ALA A 10 -3.86 14.47 8.91
CA ALA A 10 -2.87 14.74 7.88
C ALA A 10 -2.37 13.45 7.20
N GLY A 11 -2.10 12.41 7.99
CA GLY A 11 -1.77 11.08 7.48
C GLY A 11 -2.90 10.52 6.61
N ALA A 12 -4.14 10.61 7.06
CA ALA A 12 -5.30 10.11 6.34
C ALA A 12 -5.50 10.81 4.99
N VAL A 13 -5.37 12.14 4.95
CA VAL A 13 -5.44 12.90 3.70
C VAL A 13 -4.33 12.47 2.74
N LEU A 14 -3.10 12.33 3.24
CA LEU A 14 -1.97 11.91 2.43
C LEU A 14 -2.16 10.48 1.89
N GLY A 15 -2.61 9.55 2.74
CA GLY A 15 -2.91 8.17 2.36
C GLY A 15 -3.98 8.09 1.29
N ALA A 16 -5.09 8.82 1.46
CA ALA A 16 -6.14 8.90 0.46
C ALA A 16 -5.61 9.44 -0.88
N ILE A 17 -4.82 10.52 -0.87
CA ILE A 17 -4.23 11.08 -2.10
C ILE A 17 -3.32 10.05 -2.79
N VAL A 18 -2.42 9.39 -2.04
CA VAL A 18 -1.53 8.39 -2.61
C VAL A 18 -2.31 7.21 -3.17
N PHE A 19 -3.32 6.72 -2.46
CA PHE A 19 -4.21 5.67 -2.96
C PHE A 19 -4.88 6.09 -4.27
N TYR A 20 -5.48 7.28 -4.33
CA TYR A 20 -6.15 7.77 -5.55
C TYR A 20 -5.16 7.93 -6.72
N VAL A 21 -3.98 8.48 -6.46
CA VAL A 21 -2.93 8.60 -7.48
C VAL A 21 -2.49 7.22 -7.96
N ALA A 22 -2.26 6.28 -7.03
CA ALA A 22 -1.91 4.91 -7.36
C ALA A 22 -3.04 4.24 -8.14
N ALA A 23 -4.30 4.35 -7.72
CA ALA A 23 -5.44 3.73 -8.38
C ALA A 23 -5.64 4.23 -9.83
N TYR A 24 -5.55 5.55 -10.06
CA TYR A 24 -5.85 6.14 -11.36
C TYR A 24 -4.66 6.15 -12.33
N PHE A 25 -3.45 6.41 -11.85
CA PHE A 25 -2.27 6.58 -12.70
C PHE A 25 -1.37 5.35 -12.73
N ILE A 26 -1.33 4.58 -11.65
CA ILE A 26 -0.47 3.39 -11.55
C ILE A 26 -1.34 2.17 -11.85
N LEU A 27 -2.23 1.75 -10.97
CA LEU A 27 -3.06 0.54 -11.12
C LEU A 27 -3.99 0.56 -12.34
N GLY A 28 -4.51 1.73 -12.74
CA GLY A 28 -5.39 1.90 -13.91
C GLY A 28 -4.70 1.74 -15.27
N TYR A 29 -3.38 1.92 -15.34
CA TYR A 29 -2.57 1.71 -16.56
C TYR A 29 -1.56 0.57 -16.41
N THR A 30 -1.42 0.00 -15.22
CA THR A 30 -0.33 -0.89 -14.85
C THR A 30 -0.83 -1.91 -13.80
N ALA A 31 -1.08 -3.19 -14.08
CA ALA A 31 -0.48 -4.03 -15.12
C ALA A 31 1.06 -3.86 -15.23
N ALA A 32 1.72 -3.23 -14.24
CA ALA A 32 3.02 -2.60 -14.43
C ALA A 32 4.11 -3.53 -14.84
N ILE A 33 4.09 -4.73 -14.28
CA ILE A 33 4.96 -5.80 -14.72
C ILE A 33 4.14 -7.07 -14.59
N VAL A 34 3.52 -7.48 -15.70
CA VAL A 34 2.85 -8.78 -15.81
C VAL A 34 3.88 -9.87 -15.51
N LEU A 35 3.49 -10.88 -14.72
CA LEU A 35 4.33 -12.04 -14.49
C LEU A 35 4.65 -12.68 -15.87
N PRO A 36 5.94 -12.83 -16.25
CA PRO A 36 6.30 -13.44 -17.52
C PRO A 36 5.65 -14.81 -17.67
N GLY A 37 5.09 -15.08 -18.86
CA GLY A 37 4.36 -16.32 -19.13
C GLY A 37 5.17 -17.58 -18.82
N SER A 38 6.46 -17.58 -19.13
CA SER A 38 7.38 -18.68 -18.81
C SER A 38 7.46 -19.01 -17.31
N ILE A 39 7.41 -18.00 -16.44
CA ILE A 39 7.42 -18.17 -14.98
C ILE A 39 6.04 -18.63 -14.50
N ALA A 40 4.98 -18.08 -15.08
CA ALA A 40 3.61 -18.47 -14.75
C ALA A 40 3.34 -19.95 -15.11
N ASP A 41 3.81 -20.39 -16.27
CA ASP A 41 3.66 -21.76 -16.76
C ASP A 41 4.50 -22.74 -15.91
N TRP A 42 5.76 -22.39 -15.63
CA TRP A 42 6.58 -23.16 -14.69
C TRP A 42 5.93 -23.29 -13.32
N ALA A 43 5.39 -22.19 -12.76
CA ALA A 43 4.76 -22.20 -11.45
C ALA A 43 3.48 -23.07 -11.45
N LYS A 44 2.75 -23.09 -12.56
CA LYS A 44 1.58 -23.96 -12.75
C LYS A 44 1.99 -25.44 -12.79
N GLU A 45 3.02 -25.79 -13.54
CA GLU A 45 3.53 -27.16 -13.66
C GLU A 45 4.06 -27.72 -12.33
N ASN A 46 4.62 -26.84 -11.48
CA ASN A 46 5.22 -27.23 -10.20
C ASN A 46 4.28 -27.07 -8.98
N SER A 47 2.98 -26.82 -9.20
CA SER A 47 2.02 -26.54 -8.10
C SER A 47 2.41 -25.33 -7.21
N MET A 48 3.24 -24.43 -7.71
CA MET A 48 3.76 -23.23 -7.03
C MET A 48 3.08 -21.93 -7.47
N ARG A 49 1.94 -22.04 -8.18
CA ARG A 49 1.22 -20.89 -8.75
C ARG A 49 0.88 -19.82 -7.71
N PHE A 50 0.35 -20.21 -6.56
CA PHE A 50 -0.02 -19.28 -5.50
C PHE A 50 1.18 -18.52 -4.90
N PRO A 51 2.23 -19.18 -4.35
CA PRO A 51 3.35 -18.47 -3.75
C PRO A 51 4.12 -17.59 -4.73
N VAL A 52 4.24 -18.02 -6.00
CA VAL A 52 4.91 -17.21 -7.04
C VAL A 52 4.12 -15.94 -7.35
N LEU A 53 2.80 -16.05 -7.56
CA LEU A 53 1.95 -14.89 -7.81
C LEU A 53 1.93 -13.95 -6.60
N PHE A 54 1.88 -14.50 -5.39
CA PHE A 54 1.92 -13.71 -4.15
C PHE A 54 3.23 -12.91 -4.02
N LEU A 55 4.38 -13.57 -4.20
CA LEU A 55 5.69 -12.91 -4.12
C LEU A 55 5.89 -11.90 -5.24
N TRP A 56 5.40 -12.19 -6.45
CA TRP A 56 5.46 -11.26 -7.56
C TRP A 56 4.64 -10.00 -7.27
N ASP A 57 3.40 -10.17 -6.80
CA ASP A 57 2.57 -9.04 -6.43
C ASP A 57 3.23 -8.23 -5.31
N LEU A 58 3.70 -8.88 -4.24
CA LEU A 58 4.39 -8.24 -3.11
C LEU A 58 5.62 -7.43 -3.54
N LEU A 59 6.57 -8.06 -4.24
CA LEU A 59 7.89 -7.47 -4.50
C LEU A 59 7.93 -6.58 -5.73
N VAL A 60 7.11 -6.87 -6.73
CA VAL A 60 7.20 -6.21 -8.03
C VAL A 60 6.07 -5.20 -8.18
N VAL A 61 4.82 -5.64 -8.01
CA VAL A 61 3.67 -4.77 -8.26
C VAL A 61 3.50 -3.77 -7.12
N GLN A 62 3.43 -4.27 -5.88
CA GLN A 62 3.12 -3.44 -4.72
C GLN A 62 4.34 -2.62 -4.29
N LEU A 63 5.51 -3.25 -4.10
CA LEU A 63 6.70 -2.56 -3.59
C LEU A 63 7.19 -1.47 -4.54
N LEU A 64 7.40 -1.78 -5.83
CA LEU A 64 7.88 -0.80 -6.81
C LEU A 64 6.80 0.22 -7.20
N GLY A 65 5.52 -0.19 -7.16
CA GLY A 65 4.38 0.69 -7.40
C GLY A 65 4.08 1.56 -6.18
N ILE A 66 3.06 1.17 -5.40
CA ILE A 66 2.54 2.01 -4.32
C ILE A 66 3.50 2.12 -3.11
N GLY A 67 4.34 1.11 -2.86
CA GLY A 67 5.27 1.09 -1.73
C GLY A 67 6.26 2.24 -1.78
N VAL A 68 7.01 2.36 -2.89
CA VAL A 68 7.97 3.47 -3.11
C VAL A 68 7.28 4.82 -3.07
N LEU A 69 6.12 4.97 -3.75
CA LEU A 69 5.37 6.22 -3.74
C LEU A 69 4.95 6.63 -2.32
N SER A 70 4.41 5.68 -1.54
CA SER A 70 3.99 5.91 -0.16
C SER A 70 5.17 6.29 0.73
N ALA A 71 6.30 5.61 0.58
CA ALA A 71 7.53 5.91 1.31
C ALA A 71 8.01 7.34 1.03
N ILE A 72 8.09 7.74 -0.24
CA ILE A 72 8.52 9.08 -0.65
C ILE A 72 7.57 10.14 -0.10
N ALA A 73 6.26 9.96 -0.30
CA ALA A 73 5.24 10.91 0.12
C ALA A 73 5.29 11.16 1.63
N VAL A 74 5.31 10.08 2.43
CA VAL A 74 5.35 10.16 3.89
C VAL A 74 6.67 10.74 4.38
N TYR A 75 7.78 10.35 3.77
CA TYR A 75 9.10 10.87 4.13
C TYR A 75 9.17 12.38 3.95
N LEU A 76 8.85 12.88 2.74
CA LEU A 76 8.89 14.31 2.44
C LEU A 76 7.92 15.10 3.31
N PHE A 77 6.70 14.58 3.51
CA PHE A 77 5.69 15.22 4.34
C PHE A 77 6.14 15.40 5.80
N LEU A 78 6.73 14.37 6.40
CA LEU A 78 7.21 14.44 7.79
C LEU A 78 8.52 15.22 7.95
N ARG A 79 9.32 15.35 6.89
CA ARG A 79 10.46 16.28 6.86
C ARG A 79 10.01 17.73 6.93
N MET A 80 8.91 18.06 6.26
CA MET A 80 8.38 19.42 6.17
C MET A 80 7.47 19.83 7.33
N THR A 81 6.90 18.88 8.08
CA THR A 81 5.85 19.15 9.09
C THR A 81 6.25 18.70 10.49
N SER A 82 5.88 19.43 11.54
CA SER A 82 6.16 19.08 12.96
C SER A 82 5.20 18.04 13.56
N LEU A 83 4.57 17.23 12.69
CA LEU A 83 3.58 16.23 13.09
C LEU A 83 4.25 14.99 13.67
N HIS A 84 3.49 14.27 14.50
CA HIS A 84 3.99 13.06 15.14
C HIS A 84 3.91 11.87 14.17
N TRP A 85 5.08 11.38 13.76
CA TRP A 85 5.21 10.36 12.70
C TRP A 85 4.31 9.14 12.87
N LEU A 86 4.20 8.60 14.08
CA LEU A 86 3.41 7.39 14.33
C LEU A 86 1.93 7.61 13.97
N TYR A 87 1.37 8.77 14.34
CA TYR A 87 -0.03 9.08 14.08
C TYR A 87 -0.27 9.41 12.60
N VAL A 88 0.72 10.02 11.92
CA VAL A 88 0.69 10.19 10.46
C VAL A 88 0.68 8.84 9.75
N ALA A 89 1.57 7.92 10.15
CA ALA A 89 1.64 6.57 9.57
C ALA A 89 0.35 5.78 9.78
N ILE A 90 -0.21 5.80 11.00
CA ILE A 90 -1.51 5.16 11.30
C ILE A 90 -2.62 5.75 10.43
N GLY A 91 -2.73 7.08 10.40
CA GLY A 91 -3.75 7.76 9.60
C GLY A 91 -3.65 7.41 8.12
N PHE A 92 -2.42 7.39 7.59
CA PHE A 92 -2.13 7.01 6.20
C PHE A 92 -2.59 5.59 5.90
N VAL A 93 -2.12 4.59 6.65
CA VAL A 93 -2.44 3.19 6.38
C VAL A 93 -3.94 2.93 6.51
N VAL A 94 -4.59 3.51 7.53
CA VAL A 94 -6.04 3.36 7.69
C VAL A 94 -6.79 3.95 6.49
N ALA A 95 -6.44 5.15 6.04
CA ALA A 95 -7.10 5.80 4.92
C ALA A 95 -6.86 5.09 3.58
N ASP A 96 -5.66 4.53 3.38
CA ASP A 96 -5.30 3.74 2.21
C ASP A 96 -6.08 2.41 2.16
N MET A 97 -6.35 1.79 3.32
CA MET A 97 -7.14 0.55 3.41
C MET A 97 -8.65 0.75 3.27
N ILE A 98 -9.21 1.93 3.58
CA ILE A 98 -10.67 2.14 3.50
C ILE A 98 -11.21 1.89 2.08
N PRO A 99 -10.65 2.48 1.01
CA PRO A 99 -11.05 2.20 -0.36
C PRO A 99 -10.99 0.71 -0.72
N LEU A 100 -9.96 0.01 -0.24
CA LEU A 100 -9.77 -1.42 -0.44
C LEU A 100 -10.93 -2.23 0.18
N TYR A 101 -11.28 -1.92 1.42
CA TYR A 101 -12.42 -2.54 2.09
C TYR A 101 -13.75 -2.17 1.44
N THR A 102 -13.90 -0.93 0.94
CA THR A 102 -15.13 -0.56 0.22
C THR A 102 -15.29 -1.31 -1.10
N TYR A 103 -14.20 -1.63 -1.80
CA TYR A 103 -14.24 -2.48 -2.99
C TYR A 103 -14.67 -3.92 -2.65
N LEU A 104 -14.08 -4.49 -1.59
CA LEU A 104 -14.44 -5.83 -1.10
C LEU A 104 -15.91 -5.93 -0.68
N LEU A 105 -16.47 -4.86 -0.13
CA LEU A 105 -17.87 -4.77 0.30
C LEU A 105 -18.81 -4.30 -0.81
N SER A 106 -18.35 -4.18 -2.06
CA SER A 106 -19.23 -3.83 -3.17
C SER A 106 -20.14 -5.01 -3.53
N PRO A 107 -21.42 -4.74 -3.91
CA PRO A 107 -22.38 -5.79 -4.25
C PRO A 107 -21.88 -6.90 -5.20
N PRO A 108 -21.14 -6.60 -6.31
CA PRO A 108 -20.67 -7.65 -7.21
C PRO A 108 -19.58 -8.56 -6.61
N VAL A 109 -18.87 -8.10 -5.58
CA VAL A 109 -17.80 -8.88 -4.91
C VAL A 109 -18.37 -9.70 -3.74
N LEU A 110 -19.43 -9.20 -3.10
CA LEU A 110 -20.13 -9.88 -2.00
C LEU A 110 -20.69 -11.25 -2.39
N GLU A 111 -21.19 -11.40 -3.63
CA GLU A 111 -21.72 -12.68 -4.12
C GLU A 111 -20.65 -13.77 -4.28
N ASN A 112 -19.37 -13.38 -4.38
CA ASN A 112 -18.22 -14.29 -4.57
C ASN A 112 -17.15 -14.11 -3.48
N LEU A 113 -17.55 -13.61 -2.31
CA LEU A 113 -16.62 -13.27 -1.24
C LEU A 113 -16.04 -14.54 -0.61
N SER A 114 -14.73 -14.75 -0.77
CA SER A 114 -14.02 -15.90 -0.21
C SER A 114 -12.76 -15.48 0.54
N VAL A 115 -12.23 -16.37 1.38
CA VAL A 115 -10.95 -16.16 2.09
C VAL A 115 -9.81 -15.88 1.10
N ALA A 116 -9.88 -16.45 -0.10
CA ALA A 116 -8.90 -16.21 -1.16
C ALA A 116 -8.84 -14.71 -1.55
N ASN A 117 -9.98 -14.02 -1.60
CA ASN A 117 -10.01 -12.59 -1.95
C ASN A 117 -9.22 -11.75 -0.96
N PHE A 118 -9.34 -12.03 0.35
CA PHE A 118 -8.57 -11.33 1.38
C PHE A 118 -7.07 -11.59 1.27
N ILE A 119 -6.69 -12.82 0.95
CA ILE A 119 -5.28 -13.21 0.80
C ILE A 119 -4.64 -12.48 -0.40
N TRP A 120 -5.38 -12.25 -1.47
CA TRP A 120 -4.89 -11.51 -2.64
C TRP A 120 -4.59 -10.02 -2.36
N PHE A 121 -5.21 -9.44 -1.33
CA PHE A 121 -4.95 -8.04 -0.94
C PHE A 121 -3.86 -7.90 0.13
N LEU A 122 -3.42 -9.02 0.72
CA LEU A 122 -2.40 -9.03 1.76
C LEU A 122 -1.05 -8.43 1.29
N PRO A 123 -0.56 -8.66 0.06
CA PRO A 123 0.70 -8.07 -0.40
C PRO A 123 0.70 -6.54 -0.34
N HIS A 124 -0.41 -5.93 -0.76
CA HIS A 124 -0.60 -4.48 -0.74
C HIS A 124 -0.49 -3.93 0.68
N PHE A 125 -1.24 -4.51 1.62
CA PHE A 125 -1.20 -4.11 3.02
C PHE A 125 0.21 -4.23 3.62
N ILE A 126 0.89 -5.36 3.41
CA ILE A 126 2.24 -5.60 3.93
C ILE A 126 3.19 -4.51 3.43
N VAL A 127 3.17 -4.25 2.13
CA VAL A 127 4.09 -3.28 1.51
C VAL A 127 3.81 -1.86 2.00
N VAL A 128 2.57 -1.39 1.90
CA VAL A 128 2.23 -0.01 2.32
C VAL A 128 2.56 0.18 3.79
N PHE A 129 2.19 -0.78 4.65
CA PHE A 129 2.50 -0.74 6.07
C PHE A 129 4.00 -0.60 6.32
N LEU A 130 4.82 -1.48 5.74
CA LEU A 130 6.27 -1.45 5.95
C LEU A 130 6.90 -0.17 5.40
N CYS A 131 6.59 0.20 4.17
CA CYS A 131 7.13 1.39 3.50
C CYS A 131 6.79 2.67 4.27
N VAL A 132 5.53 2.85 4.68
CA VAL A 132 5.07 4.03 5.41
C VAL A 132 5.73 4.13 6.78
N PHE A 133 5.74 3.06 7.58
CA PHE A 133 6.29 3.10 8.93
C PHE A 133 7.81 3.30 8.93
N ILE A 134 8.53 2.62 8.02
CA ILE A 134 9.98 2.79 7.86
C ILE A 134 10.30 4.22 7.43
N ALA A 135 9.64 4.73 6.39
CA ALA A 135 9.86 6.08 5.89
C ALA A 135 9.52 7.16 6.94
N ALA A 136 8.40 7.01 7.64
CA ALA A 136 7.98 7.94 8.68
C ALA A 136 9.00 8.04 9.81
N ARG A 137 9.51 6.89 10.28
CA ARG A 137 10.53 6.84 11.33
C ARG A 137 11.85 7.44 10.85
N LEU A 138 12.27 7.13 9.63
CA LEU A 138 13.49 7.68 9.04
C LEU A 138 13.41 9.20 8.87
N ALA A 139 12.27 9.74 8.44
CA ALA A 139 12.07 11.18 8.26
C ALA A 139 12.31 11.97 9.56
N VAL A 140 11.79 11.47 10.68
CA VAL A 140 11.98 12.10 11.99
C VAL A 140 13.41 11.92 12.51
N LYS A 141 14.00 10.73 12.34
CA LYS A 141 15.38 10.47 12.79
C LYS A 141 16.38 11.46 12.18
N HIS A 142 16.22 11.80 10.90
CA HIS A 142 17.15 12.67 10.20
C HIS A 142 16.81 14.16 10.34
N ARG A 143 15.73 14.53 11.01
CA ARG A 143 15.29 15.93 11.15
C ARG A 143 16.20 16.79 12.03
N ASN A 144 17.02 16.15 12.85
CA ASN A 144 17.98 16.79 13.75
C ASN A 144 19.39 16.88 13.16
N ILE A 145 19.52 16.76 11.83
CA ILE A 145 20.69 17.15 11.04
C ILE A 145 20.24 18.29 10.13
#